data_AF-R5GXE9-F1
#
_entry.id   AF-R5GXE9-F1
#
_cell.length_a   1.000
_cell.length_b   1.000
_cell.length_c   1.000
_cell.angle_alpha   90.00
_cell.angle_beta   90.00
_cell.angle_gamma   90.00
#
_symmetry.space_group_name_H-M   'P 1'
#
loop_
_entity.id
_entity.type
_entity.pdbx_description
1 polymer ?
#
loop_
_entity_poly.entity_id
_entity_poly.type
_entity_poly.pdbx_seq_one_letter_code
_entity_poly.pdbx_strand_id
1 'polypeptide(L)'
;MKFPSKERLAELRNEYPVGSRVELISMDDPQAPPKGARGTVRGVDDIGNLLVRWDNGSGLNLIIGEDRFRKLDSVITVCYGERQTWDSRKKAADYFLVAMAGSEGSEQSRYAKVYTEIICGFSICTDTEEQS
;
A
#
# COMPACT_ATOMS: atom_id res chain seq x y z
N MET A 1 1.64 -22.95 -22.09
CA MET A 1 1.28 -22.18 -20.88
C MET A 1 -0.03 -22.70 -20.32
N LYS A 2 -0.12 -22.93 -19.01
CA LYS A 2 -1.40 -23.18 -18.34
C LYS A 2 -1.92 -21.85 -17.83
N PHE A 3 -3.06 -21.41 -18.32
CA PHE A 3 -3.71 -20.22 -17.79
C PHE A 3 -4.26 -20.52 -16.38
N PRO A 4 -4.14 -19.58 -15.43
CA PRO A 4 -4.75 -19.75 -14.11
C PRO A 4 -6.27 -19.87 -14.21
N SER A 5 -6.87 -20.61 -13.28
CA SER A 5 -8.34 -20.70 -13.21
C SER A 5 -8.94 -19.37 -12.75
N LYS A 6 -10.24 -19.18 -12.98
CA LYS A 6 -10.95 -17.97 -12.54
C LYS A 6 -10.88 -17.80 -11.02
N GLU A 7 -10.92 -18.91 -10.29
CA GLU A 7 -10.80 -18.95 -8.83
C GLU A 7 -9.42 -18.42 -8.41
N ARG A 8 -8.34 -18.86 -9.08
CA ARG A 8 -7.00 -18.39 -8.78
C ARG A 8 -6.83 -16.90 -9.07
N LEU A 9 -7.41 -16.40 -10.15
CA LEU A 9 -7.40 -14.96 -10.46
C LEU A 9 -8.18 -14.15 -9.40
N ALA A 10 -9.29 -14.69 -8.89
CA ALA A 10 -10.06 -14.05 -7.82
C ALA A 10 -9.27 -14.01 -6.50
N GLU A 11 -8.58 -15.10 -6.14
CA GLU A 11 -7.68 -15.13 -4.99
C GLU A 11 -6.58 -14.07 -5.09
N LEU A 12 -5.91 -13.97 -6.25
CA LEU A 12 -4.87 -12.97 -6.47
C LEU A 12 -5.40 -11.54 -6.35
N ARG A 13 -6.61 -11.27 -6.85
CA ARG A 13 -7.26 -9.95 -6.72
C ARG A 13 -7.63 -9.62 -5.27
N ASN A 14 -7.98 -10.62 -4.47
CA ASN A 14 -8.25 -10.46 -3.04
C ASN A 14 -6.96 -10.29 -2.23
N GLU A 15 -5.89 -10.99 -2.59
CA GLU A 15 -4.59 -10.89 -1.94
C GLU A 15 -3.90 -9.54 -2.26
N TYR A 16 -4.02 -9.10 -3.51
CA TYR A 16 -3.44 -7.86 -4.04
C TYR A 16 -4.51 -6.96 -4.66
N PRO A 17 -5.40 -6.38 -3.84
CA PRO A 17 -6.40 -5.44 -4.33
C PRO A 17 -5.73 -4.21 -4.93
N VAL A 18 -6.45 -3.55 -5.85
CA VAL A 18 -6.02 -2.28 -6.46
C VAL A 18 -5.69 -1.27 -5.37
N GLY A 19 -4.54 -0.62 -5.48
CA GLY A 19 -4.02 0.29 -4.45
C GLY A 19 -3.03 -0.36 -3.49
N SER A 20 -2.87 -1.68 -3.48
CA SER A 20 -1.85 -2.35 -2.66
C SER A 20 -0.46 -1.83 -2.99
N ARG A 21 0.33 -1.56 -1.94
CA ARG A 21 1.74 -1.18 -2.08
C ARG A 21 2.62 -2.41 -2.06
N VAL A 22 3.58 -2.47 -2.98
CA VAL A 22 4.54 -3.57 -3.11
C VAL A 22 5.95 -3.04 -3.22
N GLU A 23 6.92 -3.86 -2.82
CA GLU A 23 8.34 -3.60 -2.96
C GLU A 23 9.02 -4.77 -3.68
N LEU A 24 9.84 -4.45 -4.69
CA LEU A 24 10.60 -5.43 -5.46
C LEU A 24 11.81 -5.93 -4.66
N ILE A 25 11.94 -7.24 -4.50
CA ILE A 25 13.10 -7.88 -3.87
C ILE A 25 14.11 -8.32 -4.93
N SER A 26 13.62 -8.95 -6.01
CA SER A 26 14.44 -9.33 -7.18
C SER A 26 13.54 -9.71 -8.36
N MET A 27 13.99 -9.37 -9.57
CA MET A 27 13.42 -9.75 -10.86
C MET A 27 14.59 -10.05 -11.80
N ASP A 28 14.54 -11.16 -12.52
CA ASP A 28 15.59 -11.59 -13.45
C ASP A 28 15.30 -11.06 -14.86
N ASP A 29 15.32 -9.73 -14.99
CA ASP A 29 15.08 -9.02 -16.25
C ASP A 29 16.06 -7.83 -16.38
N PRO A 30 16.72 -7.63 -17.53
CA PRO A 30 17.63 -6.49 -17.75
C PRO A 30 17.00 -5.11 -17.57
N GLN A 31 15.68 -5.00 -17.75
CA GLN A 31 14.89 -3.77 -17.58
C GLN A 31 14.18 -3.71 -16.22
N ALA A 32 14.48 -4.64 -15.32
CA ALA A 32 13.90 -4.69 -13.98
C ALA A 32 14.05 -3.35 -13.25
N PRO A 33 13.02 -2.91 -12.50
CA PRO A 33 13.21 -1.86 -11.51
C PRO A 33 14.36 -2.21 -10.55
N PRO A 34 15.05 -1.21 -9.98
CA PRO A 34 16.09 -1.48 -9.00
C PRO A 34 15.50 -2.20 -7.78
N LYS A 35 16.31 -3.05 -7.14
CA LYS A 35 15.93 -3.70 -5.88
C LYS A 35 15.50 -2.66 -4.84
N GLY A 36 14.38 -2.90 -4.18
CA GLY A 36 13.76 -1.96 -3.25
C GLY A 36 12.87 -0.90 -3.91
N ALA A 37 12.73 -0.92 -5.23
CA ALA A 37 11.72 -0.11 -5.91
C ALA A 37 10.33 -0.44 -5.37
N ARG A 38 9.50 0.59 -5.24
CA ARG A 38 8.12 0.46 -4.75
C ARG A 38 7.14 0.82 -5.85
N GLY A 39 5.95 0.23 -5.75
CA GLY A 39 4.90 0.45 -6.72
C GLY A 39 3.52 0.20 -6.13
N THR A 40 2.52 0.65 -6.88
CA THR A 40 1.10 0.48 -6.54
C THR A 40 0.46 -0.49 -7.53
N VAL A 41 -0.15 -1.55 -7.01
CA VAL A 41 -0.92 -2.51 -7.80
C VAL A 41 -2.12 -1.82 -8.45
N ARG A 42 -2.29 -2.04 -9.76
CA ARG A 42 -3.37 -1.55 -10.61
C ARG A 42 -4.40 -2.65 -10.93
N GLY A 43 -4.02 -3.91 -10.79
CA GLY A 43 -4.90 -5.05 -10.99
C GLY A 43 -4.12 -6.34 -11.19
N VAL A 44 -4.85 -7.39 -11.53
CA VAL A 44 -4.33 -8.71 -11.94
C VAL A 44 -4.84 -8.96 -13.35
N ASP A 45 -3.93 -9.22 -14.30
CA ASP A 45 -4.29 -9.53 -15.68
C ASP A 45 -4.87 -10.96 -15.84
N ASP A 46 -5.30 -11.31 -17.06
CA ASP A 46 -5.94 -12.60 -17.33
C ASP A 46 -4.98 -13.79 -17.32
N ILE A 47 -3.67 -13.53 -17.25
CA ILE A 47 -2.63 -14.55 -17.14
C ILE A 47 -2.05 -14.67 -15.72
N GLY A 48 -2.48 -13.80 -14.80
CA GLY A 48 -2.14 -13.86 -13.38
C GLY A 48 -0.98 -12.95 -12.95
N ASN A 49 -0.52 -12.03 -13.81
CA ASN A 49 0.50 -11.06 -13.43
C ASN A 49 -0.12 -9.90 -12.64
N LEU A 50 0.64 -9.37 -11.69
CA LEU A 50 0.29 -8.12 -11.02
C LEU A 50 0.68 -6.95 -11.90
N LEU A 51 -0.31 -6.16 -12.28
CA LEU A 51 -0.11 -4.89 -12.95
C LEU A 51 0.38 -3.88 -11.92
N VAL A 52 1.62 -3.42 -12.03
CA VAL A 52 2.23 -2.50 -11.05
C VAL A 52 2.59 -1.19 -11.72
N ARG A 53 2.11 -0.09 -11.14
CA ARG A 53 2.65 1.24 -11.44
C ARG A 53 3.79 1.50 -10.48
N TRP A 54 5.03 1.34 -10.94
CA TRP A 54 6.22 1.63 -10.15
C TRP A 54 6.42 3.13 -9.96
N ASP A 55 6.90 3.53 -8.79
CA ASP A 55 7.13 4.94 -8.44
C ASP A 55 8.25 5.55 -9.27
N ASN A 56 9.19 4.72 -9.74
CA ASN A 56 10.27 5.12 -10.64
C ASN A 56 9.84 5.19 -12.12
N GLY A 57 8.57 4.93 -12.43
CA GLY A 57 8.03 4.97 -13.79
C GLY A 57 8.25 3.71 -14.63
N SER A 58 8.79 2.62 -14.08
CA SER A 58 8.86 1.35 -14.81
C SER A 58 7.47 0.84 -15.19
N GLY A 59 7.37 0.22 -16.37
CA GLY A 59 6.15 -0.39 -16.90
C GLY A 59 6.09 -1.92 -16.76
N LEU A 60 7.06 -2.53 -16.09
CA LEU A 60 7.08 -3.99 -15.90
C LEU A 60 6.06 -4.45 -14.87
N ASN A 61 5.41 -5.57 -15.14
CA ASN A 61 4.49 -6.25 -14.23
C ASN A 61 5.25 -7.30 -13.40
N LEU A 62 4.65 -7.73 -12.28
CA LEU A 62 5.22 -8.84 -11.49
C LEU A 62 4.58 -10.17 -11.90
N ILE A 63 5.41 -11.17 -12.15
CA ILE A 63 5.01 -12.54 -12.42
C ILE A 63 5.03 -13.33 -11.10
N ILE A 64 3.84 -13.77 -10.67
CA ILE A 64 3.69 -14.54 -9.44
C ILE A 64 4.41 -15.90 -9.57
N GLY A 65 5.40 -16.14 -8.71
CA GLY A 65 6.18 -17.38 -8.68
C GLY A 65 7.54 -17.30 -9.36
N GLU A 66 7.78 -16.26 -10.16
CA GLU A 66 9.08 -15.99 -10.79
C GLU A 66 9.75 -14.79 -10.09
N ASP A 67 9.03 -13.68 -9.96
CA ASP A 67 9.53 -12.49 -9.29
C ASP A 67 9.45 -12.62 -7.76
N ARG A 68 10.45 -12.06 -7.08
CA ARG A 68 10.40 -11.91 -5.62
C ARG A 68 10.02 -10.48 -5.27
N PHE A 69 8.95 -10.34 -4.52
CA PHE A 69 8.46 -9.07 -4.03
C PHE A 69 7.72 -9.29 -2.70
N ARG A 70 7.39 -8.19 -2.02
CA ARG A 70 6.57 -8.23 -0.81
C ARG A 70 5.46 -7.19 -0.86
N LYS A 71 4.30 -7.54 -0.31
CA LYS A 71 3.25 -6.57 0.01
C LYS A 71 3.69 -5.75 1.22
N LEU A 72 3.50 -4.44 1.12
CA LEU A 72 3.77 -3.51 2.21
C LEU A 72 2.51 -3.36 3.07
N ASP A 73 2.69 -3.26 4.38
CA ASP A 73 1.61 -2.88 5.31
C ASP A 73 1.39 -1.37 5.22
N SER A 74 0.81 -0.95 4.09
CA SER A 74 0.57 0.44 3.78
C SER A 74 -0.73 0.95 4.40
N VAL A 75 -0.75 2.22 4.75
CA VAL A 75 -1.94 2.93 5.22
C VAL A 75 -2.04 4.28 4.54
N ILE A 76 -3.25 4.71 4.22
CA ILE A 76 -3.52 6.07 3.75
C ILE A 76 -4.02 6.86 4.94
N THR A 77 -3.47 8.05 5.14
CA THR A 77 -3.96 8.98 6.16
C THR A 77 -4.51 10.23 5.48
N VAL A 78 -5.62 10.74 5.98
CA VAL A 78 -6.19 12.03 5.60
C VAL A 78 -6.22 12.87 6.86
N CYS A 79 -5.41 13.92 6.93
CA CYS A 79 -5.36 14.80 8.09
C CYS A 79 -5.29 16.24 7.59
N TYR A 80 -6.12 17.13 8.14
CA TYR A 80 -6.27 18.50 7.62
C TYR A 80 -6.64 18.56 6.12
N GLY A 81 -7.32 17.53 5.62
CA GLY A 81 -7.64 17.41 4.18
C GLY A 81 -6.46 16.96 3.31
N GLU A 82 -5.26 16.79 3.88
CA GLU A 82 -4.10 16.29 3.16
C GLU A 82 -4.09 14.76 3.16
N ARG A 83 -4.09 14.16 1.95
CA ARG A 83 -4.02 12.72 1.77
C ARG A 83 -2.57 12.27 1.58
N GLN A 84 -2.09 11.42 2.47
CA GLN A 84 -0.76 10.83 2.41
C GLN A 84 -0.83 9.31 2.36
N THR A 85 -0.02 8.68 1.51
CA THR A 85 0.15 7.23 1.47
C THR A 85 1.45 6.87 2.18
N TRP A 86 1.36 5.96 3.15
CA TRP A 86 2.49 5.45 3.90
C TRP A 86 2.77 4.02 3.47
N ASP A 87 4.03 3.74 3.13
CA ASP A 87 4.49 2.38 2.83
C ASP A 87 4.63 1.49 4.09
N SER A 88 4.37 2.05 5.29
CA SER A 88 4.43 1.34 6.56
C SER A 88 3.50 1.96 7.59
N ARG A 89 2.57 1.16 8.09
CA ARG A 89 1.67 1.48 9.20
C ARG A 89 2.43 1.91 10.44
N LYS A 90 3.55 1.25 10.75
CA LYS A 90 4.43 1.63 11.87
C LYS A 90 4.97 3.05 11.71
N LYS A 91 5.48 3.41 10.53
CA LYS A 91 5.98 4.77 10.28
C LYS A 91 4.87 5.82 10.39
N ALA A 92 3.68 5.51 9.91
CA ALA A 92 2.52 6.38 10.07
C ALA A 92 2.17 6.53 11.57
N ALA A 93 2.08 5.42 12.31
CA ALA A 93 1.78 5.43 13.74
C ALA A 93 2.80 6.25 14.53
N ASP A 94 4.10 6.05 14.28
CA ASP A 94 5.18 6.79 14.94
C ASP A 94 5.06 8.31 14.65
N TYR A 95 4.74 8.69 13.41
CA TYR A 95 4.52 10.09 13.03
C TYR A 95 3.36 10.71 13.81
N PHE A 96 2.18 10.08 13.80
CA PHE A 96 1.00 10.62 14.49
C PHE A 96 1.14 10.59 16.01
N LEU A 97 1.89 9.64 16.56
CA LEU A 97 2.22 9.59 17.99
C LEU A 97 3.07 10.79 18.41
N VAL A 98 4.12 11.11 17.64
CA VAL A 98 4.98 12.28 17.90
C VAL A 98 4.19 13.58 17.73
N ALA A 99 3.37 13.69 16.68
CA ALA A 99 2.52 14.86 16.44
C ALA A 99 1.52 15.09 17.59
N MET A 100 0.89 14.01 18.09
CA MET A 100 -0.01 14.05 19.24
C MET A 100 0.71 14.48 20.53
N ALA A 101 1.95 14.04 20.75
CA ALA A 101 2.73 14.42 21.93
C ALA A 101 3.21 15.88 21.90
N GLY A 102 3.36 16.46 20.70
CA GLY A 102 3.83 17.84 20.49
C GLY A 102 2.72 18.88 20.29
N SER A 103 1.46 18.49 20.40
CA SER A 103 0.30 19.36 20.15
C SER A 103 -0.68 19.34 21.33
N GLU A 104 -1.60 20.31 21.34
CA GLU A 104 -2.62 20.46 22.38
C GLU A 104 -3.99 20.79 21.77
N GLY A 105 -5.05 20.65 22.57
CA GLY A 105 -6.40 21.05 22.17
C GLY A 105 -6.96 20.25 20.99
N SER A 106 -7.57 20.96 20.02
CA SER A 106 -8.26 20.33 18.89
C SER A 106 -7.31 19.64 17.90
N GLU A 107 -6.06 20.08 17.80
CA GLU A 107 -5.05 19.45 16.97
C GLU A 107 -4.65 18.07 17.52
N GLN A 108 -4.38 17.98 18.82
CA GLN A 108 -4.05 16.72 19.48
C GLN A 108 -5.15 15.67 19.27
N SER A 109 -6.41 16.07 19.42
CA SER A 109 -7.57 15.19 19.21
C SER A 109 -7.65 14.63 17.78
N ARG A 110 -7.27 15.43 16.77
CA ARG A 110 -7.22 14.98 15.37
C ARG A 110 -6.14 13.92 15.16
N TYR A 111 -4.93 14.17 15.65
CA TYR A 111 -3.84 13.19 15.57
C TYR A 111 -4.14 11.91 16.34
N ALA A 112 -4.76 12.02 17.51
CA ALA A 112 -5.17 10.87 18.32
C ALA A 112 -6.16 9.97 17.58
N LYS A 113 -7.11 10.57 16.85
CA LYS A 113 -8.07 9.82 16.03
C LYS A 113 -7.39 9.06 14.91
N VAL A 114 -6.59 9.75 14.09
CA VAL A 114 -5.86 9.11 12.98
C VAL A 114 -4.95 8.00 13.50
N TYR A 115 -4.23 8.25 14.60
CA TYR A 115 -3.40 7.23 15.28
C TYR A 115 -4.23 6.01 15.69
N THR A 116 -5.39 6.21 16.31
CA THR A 116 -6.26 5.11 16.75
C THR A 116 -6.73 4.27 15.56
N GLU A 117 -7.17 4.89 14.47
CA GLU A 117 -7.57 4.16 13.26
C GLU A 117 -6.39 3.39 12.63
N ILE A 118 -5.18 3.95 12.66
CA ILE A 118 -3.96 3.24 12.21
C ILE A 118 -3.74 1.98 13.06
N ILE A 119 -3.87 2.07 14.39
CA ILE A 119 -3.65 0.93 15.29
C ILE A 119 -4.77 -0.11 15.19
N CYS A 120 -6.01 0.32 14.95
CA CYS A 120 -7.16 -0.55 14.75
C CYS A 120 -7.15 -1.31 13.41
N GLY A 121 -6.17 -1.07 12.54
CA GLY A 121 -6.02 -1.86 11.31
C GLY A 121 -6.70 -1.26 10.07
N PHE A 122 -7.24 -0.03 10.15
CA PHE A 122 -7.90 0.61 9.01
C PHE A 122 -6.91 0.85 7.86
N SER A 123 -7.40 0.77 6.62
CA SER A 123 -6.60 1.00 5.41
C SER A 123 -6.54 2.49 5.02
N ILE A 124 -7.61 3.23 5.35
CA ILE A 124 -7.73 4.68 5.21
C ILE A 124 -8.10 5.21 6.60
N CYS A 125 -7.27 6.11 7.12
CA CYS A 125 -7.44 6.71 8.44
C CYS A 125 -7.65 8.22 8.29
N THR A 126 -8.64 8.82 8.94
CA THR A 126 -9.03 10.23 8.76
C THR A 126 -9.27 10.95 10.09
N ASP A 127 -8.98 12.25 10.12
CA ASP A 127 -9.34 13.12 11.26
C ASP A 127 -10.82 13.52 11.26
N THR A 128 -11.55 13.31 10.16
CA THR A 128 -12.98 13.59 10.00
C THR A 128 -13.86 12.35 10.25
N GLU A 129 -15.13 12.52 10.61
CA GLU A 129 -16.07 11.40 10.86
C GLU A 129 -16.60 10.74 9.57
N GLU A 130 -16.11 11.13 8.40
CA GLU A 130 -16.59 10.61 7.12
C GLU A 130 -15.95 9.25 6.81
N GLN A 131 -16.60 8.19 7.30
CA GLN A 131 -16.47 6.86 6.70
C GLN A 131 -17.66 6.68 5.75
N SER A 132 -17.42 6.86 4.44
CA SER A 132 -18.37 6.49 3.36
C SER A 132 -17.92 5.20 2.68
#